data_AF-K0NCX0-F1
#
_entry.id   AF-K0NCX0-F1
#
_cell.length_a   1.000
_cell.length_b   1.000
_cell.length_c   1.000
_cell.angle_alpha   90.00
_cell.angle_beta   90.00
_cell.angle_gamma   90.00
#
_symmetry.space_group_name_H-M   'P 1'
#
loop_
_entity.id
_entity.type
_entity.pdbx_description
1 polymer ?
#
loop_
_entity_poly.entity_id
_entity_poly.type
_entity_poly.pdbx_seq_one_letter_code
_entity_poly.pdbx_strand_id
1 'polypeptide(L)'
;MNEIKKKISEKLIEFIDKNSFWDITIYSSIFVLFCMGSGAFIFWLWKRHKIKAETNKLLKETEKLSLELVEKKLSFIKEIKPYKENYRKYFELLNLSLRSTTESVANQNIQELDENREETIRIFCSDLMPSFVDYSEVAMSINDKAENKFFFINEVFPFLQLAIKFIKTVNINFILETVQKTKMGIRRETLISLYHIVEPNLSVWWLTHQYKYRKTKNELQKAQQIKD
;
A
#
# COMPACT_ATOMS: atom_id res chain seq x y z
N MET A 1 -39.03 -52.81 -28.81
CA MET A 1 -37.67 -53.10 -28.26
C MET A 1 -37.20 -54.53 -28.52
N ASN A 2 -38.09 -55.54 -28.49
CA ASN A 2 -37.73 -56.94 -28.75
C ASN A 2 -37.46 -57.29 -30.23
N GLU A 3 -38.15 -56.69 -31.20
CA GLU A 3 -37.91 -56.96 -32.62
C GLU A 3 -36.55 -56.46 -33.12
N ILE A 4 -36.10 -55.28 -32.68
CA ILE A 4 -34.80 -54.72 -33.09
C ILE A 4 -33.65 -55.60 -32.57
N LYS A 5 -33.72 -56.04 -31.31
CA LYS A 5 -32.74 -56.97 -30.73
C LYS A 5 -32.72 -58.29 -31.50
N LYS A 6 -33.89 -58.85 -31.84
CA LYS A 6 -34.03 -60.09 -32.61
C LYS A 6 -33.41 -59.96 -34.02
N LYS A 7 -33.68 -58.85 -34.71
CA LYS A 7 -33.16 -58.55 -36.05
C LYS A 7 -31.64 -58.32 -36.06
N ILE A 8 -31.09 -57.77 -34.97
CA ILE A 8 -29.65 -57.61 -34.77
C ILE A 8 -28.99 -58.96 -34.51
N SER A 9 -29.58 -59.80 -33.66
CA SER A 9 -29.05 -61.15 -33.37
C SER A 9 -29.07 -62.07 -34.59
N GLU A 10 -30.14 -62.05 -35.39
CA GLU A 10 -30.23 -62.86 -36.62
C GLU A 10 -29.14 -62.47 -37.62
N LYS A 11 -28.92 -61.17 -37.83
CA LYS A 11 -27.84 -60.69 -38.71
C LYS A 11 -26.43 -60.96 -38.17
N LEU A 12 -26.25 -61.00 -36.85
CA LEU A 12 -24.98 -61.36 -36.21
C LEU A 12 -24.65 -62.84 -36.41
N ILE A 13 -25.65 -63.71 -36.27
CA ILE A 13 -25.50 -65.16 -36.51
C ILE A 13 -25.18 -65.40 -37.99
N GLU A 14 -25.91 -64.75 -38.90
CA GLU A 14 -25.67 -64.86 -40.34
C GLU A 14 -24.28 -64.33 -40.75
N PHE A 15 -23.78 -63.31 -40.06
CA PHE A 15 -22.41 -62.81 -40.25
C PHE A 15 -21.34 -63.77 -39.71
N ILE A 16 -21.62 -64.47 -38.61
CA ILE A 16 -20.71 -65.46 -38.01
C ILE A 16 -20.63 -66.73 -38.88
N ASP A 17 -21.76 -67.20 -39.41
CA ASP A 17 -21.79 -68.39 -40.27
C ASP A 17 -21.11 -68.17 -41.62
N LYS A 18 -21.10 -66.94 -42.12
CA LYS A 18 -20.56 -66.60 -43.45
C LYS A 18 -19.07 -66.29 -43.47
N ASN A 19 -18.48 -65.91 -42.33
CA ASN A 19 -17.09 -65.46 -42.26
C ASN A 19 -16.22 -66.49 -41.53
N SER A 20 -14.96 -66.63 -41.93
CA SER A 20 -14.05 -67.55 -41.24
C SER A 20 -13.78 -67.07 -39.81
N PHE A 21 -13.43 -67.99 -38.91
CA PHE A 21 -13.08 -67.65 -37.53
C PHE A 21 -12.00 -66.56 -37.42
N TRP A 22 -11.07 -66.53 -38.38
CA TRP A 22 -10.02 -65.52 -38.46
C TRP A 22 -10.58 -64.13 -38.79
N ASP A 23 -11.52 -64.03 -39.72
CA ASP A 23 -12.14 -62.75 -40.11
C ASP A 23 -12.93 -62.15 -38.94
N ILE A 24 -13.70 -62.98 -38.23
CA ILE A 24 -14.46 -62.56 -37.03
C ILE A 24 -13.52 -62.04 -35.95
N THR A 25 -12.38 -62.70 -35.75
CA THR A 25 -11.36 -62.30 -34.77
C THR A 25 -10.74 -60.95 -35.13
N ILE A 26 -10.46 -60.71 -36.42
CA ILE A 26 -9.93 -59.44 -36.92
C ILE A 26 -10.94 -58.31 -36.73
N TYR A 27 -12.22 -58.51 -37.12
CA TYR A 27 -13.26 -57.50 -36.95
C TYR A 27 -13.53 -57.18 -35.47
N SER A 28 -13.56 -58.20 -34.60
CA SER A 28 -13.71 -58.00 -33.16
C SER A 28 -12.54 -57.21 -32.57
N SER A 29 -11.31 -57.49 -33.02
CA SER A 29 -10.10 -56.77 -32.56
C SER A 29 -10.12 -55.30 -32.98
N ILE A 30 -10.51 -55.01 -34.22
CA ILE A 30 -10.68 -53.64 -34.73
C ILE A 30 -11.76 -52.89 -33.94
N PHE A 31 -12.88 -53.55 -33.64
CA PHE A 31 -13.96 -52.96 -32.85
C PHE A 31 -13.51 -52.61 -31.43
N VAL A 32 -12.78 -53.50 -30.75
CA VAL A 32 -12.23 -53.24 -29.41
C VAL A 32 -11.26 -52.05 -29.43
N LEU A 33 -10.35 -51.99 -30.42
CA LEU A 33 -9.41 -50.86 -30.56
C LEU A 33 -10.15 -49.54 -30.82
N PHE A 34 -11.22 -49.56 -31.62
CA PHE A 34 -12.05 -48.39 -31.88
C PHE A 34 -12.80 -47.92 -30.61
N CYS A 35 -13.35 -48.84 -29.81
CA CYS A 35 -13.98 -48.52 -28.54
C CYS A 35 -12.98 -47.95 -27.52
N MET A 36 -11.75 -48.48 -27.47
CA MET A 36 -10.70 -47.94 -26.60
C MET A 36 -10.25 -46.53 -27.04
N GLY A 37 -10.06 -46.31 -28.35
CA GLY A 37 -9.67 -45.01 -28.89
C GLY A 37 -10.73 -43.93 -28.69
N SER A 38 -12.01 -44.25 -28.95
CA SER A 38 -13.13 -43.34 -28.72
C SER A 38 -13.34 -43.04 -27.23
N GLY A 39 -13.17 -44.02 -26.34
CA GLY A 39 -13.22 -43.83 -24.90
C GLY A 39 -12.13 -42.87 -24.40
N ALA A 40 -10.89 -43.02 -24.87
CA ALA A 40 -9.79 -42.12 -24.54
C ALA A 40 -10.04 -40.68 -25.06
N PHE A 41 -10.60 -40.53 -26.25
CA PHE A 41 -10.93 -39.24 -26.84
C PHE A 41 -12.03 -38.50 -26.05
N ILE A 42 -13.09 -39.21 -25.65
CA ILE A 42 -14.17 -38.65 -24.82
C ILE A 42 -13.64 -38.23 -23.45
N PHE A 43 -12.81 -39.07 -22.81
CA PHE A 43 -12.18 -38.74 -21.54
C PHE A 43 -11.27 -37.51 -21.63
N TRP A 44 -10.51 -37.38 -22.72
CA TRP A 44 -9.69 -36.20 -22.99
C TRP A 44 -10.52 -34.92 -23.16
N LEU A 45 -11.64 -34.98 -23.89
CA LEU A 45 -12.57 -33.85 -24.03
C LEU A 45 -13.19 -33.43 -22.70
N TRP A 46 -13.61 -34.40 -21.87
CA TRP A 46 -14.14 -34.14 -20.53
C TRP A 46 -13.12 -33.46 -19.62
N LYS A 47 -11.88 -33.97 -19.60
CA LYS A 47 -10.79 -33.39 -18.81
C LYS A 47 -10.47 -31.96 -19.27
N ARG A 48 -10.47 -31.70 -20.58
CA ARG A 48 -10.24 -30.37 -21.15
C ARG A 48 -11.36 -29.37 -20.80
N HIS A 49 -12.61 -29.82 -20.79
CA HIS A 49 -13.75 -29.00 -20.35
C HIS A 49 -13.68 -28.66 -18.86
N LYS A 50 -13.33 -29.63 -18.01
CA LYS A 50 -13.17 -29.40 -16.56
C LYS A 50 -12.05 -28.42 -16.24
N ILE A 51 -10.88 -28.60 -16.89
CA ILE A 51 -9.74 -27.69 -16.75
C ILE A 51 -10.12 -26.28 -17.22
N LYS A 52 -10.80 -26.14 -18.38
CA LYS A 52 -11.24 -24.84 -18.90
C LYS A 52 -12.24 -24.13 -17.97
N ALA A 53 -13.12 -24.90 -17.32
CA ALA A 53 -14.07 -24.36 -16.35
C ALA A 53 -13.37 -23.90 -15.06
N GLU A 54 -12.43 -24.69 -14.53
CA GLU A 54 -11.63 -24.32 -13.36
C GLU A 54 -10.72 -23.11 -13.64
N THR A 55 -10.07 -23.03 -14.81
CA THR A 55 -9.27 -21.86 -15.19
C THR A 55 -10.11 -20.60 -15.36
N ASN A 56 -11.32 -20.72 -15.93
CA ASN A 56 -12.24 -19.58 -16.06
C ASN A 56 -12.78 -19.11 -14.71
N LYS A 57 -12.97 -20.04 -13.75
CA LYS A 57 -13.36 -19.70 -12.38
C LYS A 57 -12.24 -18.95 -11.66
N LEU A 58 -11.00 -19.44 -11.76
CA LEU A 58 -9.83 -18.78 -11.20
C LEU A 58 -9.59 -17.40 -11.83
N LEU A 59 -9.73 -17.27 -13.15
CA LEU A 59 -9.62 -15.97 -13.84
C LEU A 59 -10.67 -14.96 -13.33
N LYS A 60 -11.93 -15.37 -13.19
CA LYS A 60 -13.00 -14.51 -12.64
C LYS A 60 -12.75 -14.14 -11.17
N GLU A 61 -12.25 -15.07 -10.36
CA GLU A 61 -11.88 -14.78 -8.97
C GLU A 61 -10.71 -13.80 -8.90
N THR A 62 -9.68 -13.95 -9.74
CA THR A 62 -8.56 -12.99 -9.81
C THR A 62 -8.98 -11.62 -10.33
N GLU A 63 -9.90 -11.57 -11.30
CA GLU A 63 -10.44 -10.32 -11.84
C GLU A 63 -11.29 -9.60 -10.77
N LYS A 64 -12.13 -10.33 -10.04
CA LYS A 64 -12.91 -9.79 -8.91
C LYS A 64 -12.01 -9.27 -7.79
N LEU A 65 -10.98 -10.02 -7.39
CA LEU A 65 -9.98 -9.58 -6.40
C LEU A 65 -9.23 -8.32 -6.87
N SER A 66 -8.92 -8.22 -8.17
CA SER A 66 -8.25 -7.05 -8.73
C SER A 66 -9.14 -5.81 -8.73
N LEU A 67 -10.43 -5.96 -9.03
CA LEU A 67 -11.42 -4.88 -8.97
C LEU A 67 -11.68 -4.45 -7.53
N GLU A 68 -11.85 -5.38 -6.61
CA GLU A 68 -11.99 -5.08 -5.17
C GLU A 68 -10.76 -4.34 -4.62
N LEU A 69 -9.55 -4.70 -5.03
CA LEU A 69 -8.33 -3.98 -4.67
C LEU A 69 -8.29 -2.56 -5.25
N VAL A 70 -8.75 -2.37 -6.49
CA VAL A 70 -8.78 -1.06 -7.15
C VAL A 70 -9.85 -0.16 -6.53
N GLU A 71 -11.06 -0.68 -6.29
CA GLU A 71 -12.15 0.05 -5.61
C GLU A 71 -11.75 0.44 -4.20
N LYS A 72 -11.14 -0.49 -3.45
CA LYS A 72 -10.60 -0.23 -2.11
C LYS A 72 -9.50 0.84 -2.15
N LYS A 73 -8.56 0.79 -3.11
CA LYS A 73 -7.57 1.87 -3.29
C LYS A 73 -8.19 3.21 -3.68
N LEU A 74 -9.24 3.22 -4.48
CA LEU A 74 -9.96 4.43 -4.88
C LEU A 74 -10.74 5.06 -3.73
N SER A 75 -11.40 4.26 -2.89
CA SER A 75 -12.04 4.76 -1.66
C SER A 75 -11.00 5.31 -0.69
N PHE A 76 -9.85 4.66 -0.56
CA PHE A 76 -8.73 5.12 0.29
C PHE A 76 -8.18 6.47 -0.13
N ILE A 77 -7.95 6.67 -1.44
CA ILE A 77 -7.48 7.97 -1.95
C ILE A 77 -8.53 9.05 -1.68
N LYS A 78 -9.83 8.74 -1.82
CA LYS A 78 -10.91 9.69 -1.53
C LYS A 78 -10.99 10.07 -0.06
N GLU A 79 -10.75 9.12 0.85
CA GLU A 79 -10.79 9.37 2.29
C GLU A 79 -9.57 10.14 2.80
N ILE A 80 -8.36 9.83 2.34
CA ILE A 80 -7.12 10.47 2.82
C ILE A 80 -6.94 11.89 2.24
N LYS A 81 -7.35 12.10 0.99
CA LYS A 81 -7.15 13.35 0.25
C LYS A 81 -7.59 14.61 1.01
N PRO A 82 -8.80 14.73 1.57
CA PRO A 82 -9.23 15.95 2.26
C PRO A 82 -8.35 16.27 3.47
N TYR A 83 -7.93 15.27 4.25
CA TYR A 83 -7.05 15.48 5.40
C TYR A 83 -5.66 15.93 4.98
N LYS A 84 -5.11 15.33 3.91
CA LYS A 84 -3.82 15.73 3.35
C LYS A 84 -3.85 17.16 2.80
N GLU A 85 -4.93 17.53 2.12
CA GLU A 85 -5.13 18.90 1.61
C GLU A 85 -5.25 19.92 2.75
N ASN A 86 -5.98 19.57 3.82
CA ASN A 86 -6.12 20.42 5.00
C ASN A 86 -4.77 20.63 5.70
N TYR A 87 -4.00 19.56 5.94
CA TYR A 87 -2.63 19.64 6.46
C TYR A 87 -1.75 20.54 5.58
N ARG A 88 -1.79 20.34 4.25
CA ARG A 88 -0.99 21.15 3.31
C ARG A 88 -1.36 22.63 3.37
N LYS A 89 -2.65 22.96 3.46
CA LYS A 89 -3.13 24.33 3.60
C LYS A 89 -2.52 25.00 4.84
N TYR A 90 -2.54 24.33 6.00
CA TYR A 90 -1.94 24.89 7.21
C TYR A 90 -0.42 24.95 7.16
N PHE A 91 0.23 24.04 6.44
CA PHE A 91 1.66 24.11 6.21
C PHE A 91 2.04 25.34 5.37
N GLU A 92 1.25 25.65 4.33
CA GLU A 92 1.41 26.87 3.53
C GLU A 92 1.17 28.13 4.38
N LEU A 93 0.15 28.15 5.25
CA LEU A 93 -0.09 29.23 6.19
C LEU A 93 1.06 29.44 7.19
N LEU A 94 1.64 28.36 7.73
CA LEU A 94 2.82 28.45 8.60
C LEU A 94 3.98 29.12 7.87
N ASN A 95 4.24 28.73 6.62
CA ASN A 95 5.33 29.32 5.84
C ASN A 95 5.12 30.81 5.58
N LEU A 96 3.88 31.23 5.31
CA LEU A 96 3.55 32.64 5.18
C LEU A 96 3.80 33.40 6.49
N SER A 97 3.34 32.85 7.62
CA SER A 97 3.52 33.47 8.95
C SER A 97 5.00 33.57 9.36
N LEU A 98 5.81 32.55 9.08
CA LEU A 98 7.26 32.58 9.28
C LEU A 98 7.95 33.63 8.40
N ARG A 99 7.46 33.82 7.16
CA ARG A 99 7.97 34.87 6.27
C ARG A 99 7.66 36.26 6.82
N SER A 100 6.42 36.51 7.25
CA SER A 100 6.03 37.76 7.90
C SER A 100 6.88 38.04 9.15
N THR A 101 7.13 37.02 9.98
CA THR A 101 8.03 37.14 11.14
C THR A 101 9.44 37.56 10.73
N THR A 102 9.97 36.99 9.64
CA THR A 102 11.31 37.33 9.12
C THR A 102 11.37 38.76 8.59
N GLU A 103 10.31 39.21 7.91
CA GLU A 103 10.17 40.58 7.41
C GLU A 103 10.10 41.59 8.58
N SER A 104 9.38 41.28 9.66
CA SER A 104 9.34 42.13 10.87
C SER A 104 10.70 42.26 11.55
N VAL A 105 11.49 41.17 11.60
CA VAL A 105 12.89 41.22 12.09
C VAL A 105 13.74 42.14 11.22
N ALA A 106 13.65 42.01 9.90
CA ALA A 106 14.42 42.82 8.96
C ALA A 106 14.08 44.32 9.06
N ASN A 107 12.79 44.63 9.28
CA ASN A 107 12.29 45.99 9.42
C ASN A 107 12.44 46.57 10.84
N GLN A 108 12.97 45.79 11.79
CA GLN A 108 13.11 46.18 13.20
C GLN A 108 11.77 46.61 13.86
N ASN A 109 10.64 46.09 13.36
CA ASN A 109 9.32 46.40 13.90
C ASN A 109 8.97 45.44 15.05
N ILE A 110 9.24 45.87 16.28
CA ILE A 110 9.10 45.02 17.48
C ILE A 110 7.64 44.60 17.72
N GLN A 111 6.68 45.50 17.52
CA GLN A 111 5.27 45.19 17.76
C GLN A 111 4.78 44.12 16.77
N GLU A 112 5.05 44.32 15.48
CA GLU A 112 4.68 43.37 14.43
C GLU A 112 5.41 42.03 14.58
N LEU A 113 6.66 42.05 15.08
CA LEU A 113 7.40 40.84 15.42
C LEU A 113 6.72 40.04 16.55
N ASP A 114 6.20 40.70 17.58
CA ASP A 114 5.49 40.01 18.67
C ASP A 114 4.18 39.39 18.18
N GLU A 115 3.37 40.17 17.44
CA GLU A 115 2.12 39.73 16.86
C GLU A 115 2.33 38.54 15.89
N ASN A 116 3.30 38.64 14.97
CA ASN A 116 3.62 37.59 14.03
C ASN A 116 4.16 36.33 14.72
N ARG A 117 4.95 36.47 15.79
CA ARG A 117 5.45 35.32 16.57
C ARG A 117 4.31 34.56 17.24
N GLU A 118 3.41 35.26 17.92
CA GLU A 118 2.26 34.63 18.58
C GLU A 118 1.33 33.96 17.56
N GLU A 119 1.08 34.62 16.43
CA GLU A 119 0.30 34.05 15.34
C GLU A 119 0.96 32.80 14.74
N THR A 120 2.29 32.83 14.54
CA THR A 120 3.03 31.66 14.04
C THR A 120 2.90 30.47 15.01
N ILE A 121 3.02 30.73 16.32
CA ILE A 121 2.86 29.70 17.36
C ILE A 121 1.43 29.14 17.34
N ARG A 122 0.43 30.01 17.23
CA ARG A 122 -0.98 29.62 17.13
C ARG A 122 -1.23 28.73 15.92
N ILE A 123 -0.77 29.13 14.73
CA ILE A 123 -0.91 28.34 13.50
C ILE A 123 -0.24 26.98 13.66
N PHE A 124 0.96 26.92 14.25
CA PHE A 124 1.64 25.65 14.46
C PHE A 124 0.89 24.72 15.42
N CYS A 125 0.54 25.22 16.61
CA CYS A 125 -0.01 24.41 17.70
C CYS A 125 -1.49 24.08 17.52
N SER A 126 -2.29 25.03 17.05
CA SER A 126 -3.75 24.91 17.03
C SER A 126 -4.28 24.46 15.67
N ASP A 127 -3.52 24.66 14.59
CA ASP A 127 -4.02 24.40 13.24
C ASP A 127 -3.21 23.30 12.53
N LEU A 128 -1.89 23.47 12.41
CA LEU A 128 -1.03 22.54 11.66
C LEU A 128 -0.86 21.19 12.36
N MET A 129 -0.55 21.20 13.65
CA MET A 129 -0.28 19.96 14.38
C MET A 129 -1.53 19.08 14.51
N PRO A 130 -2.72 19.61 14.86
CA PRO A 130 -3.95 18.81 14.85
C PRO A 130 -4.29 18.27 13.45
N SER A 131 -4.20 19.09 12.41
CA SER A 131 -4.49 18.61 11.04
C SER A 131 -3.50 17.53 10.57
N PHE A 132 -2.24 17.57 11.02
CA PHE A 132 -1.28 16.50 10.76
C PHE A 132 -1.63 15.21 11.52
N VAL A 133 -2.10 15.32 12.76
CA VAL A 133 -2.57 14.18 13.56
C VAL A 133 -3.75 13.51 12.84
N ASP A 134 -4.77 14.29 12.46
CA ASP A 134 -5.95 13.77 11.74
C ASP A 134 -5.55 13.06 10.44
N TYR A 135 -4.67 13.68 9.64
CA TYR A 135 -4.12 13.08 8.43
C TYR A 135 -3.40 11.76 8.72
N SER A 136 -2.59 11.73 9.77
CA SER A 136 -1.80 10.56 10.14
C SER A 136 -2.67 9.41 10.65
N GLU A 137 -3.70 9.68 11.45
CA GLU A 137 -4.63 8.67 11.96
C GLU A 137 -5.43 8.02 10.83
N VAL A 138 -5.95 8.83 9.92
CA VAL A 138 -6.68 8.33 8.73
C VAL A 138 -5.73 7.54 7.83
N ALA A 139 -4.55 8.07 7.52
CA ALA A 139 -3.57 7.35 6.71
C ALA A 139 -3.15 6.01 7.34
N MET A 140 -2.95 5.98 8.67
CA MET A 140 -2.47 4.78 9.35
C MET A 140 -3.55 3.73 9.61
N SER A 141 -4.80 4.14 9.80
CA SER A 141 -5.94 3.22 9.94
C SER A 141 -6.25 2.47 8.64
N ILE A 142 -5.91 3.06 7.51
CA ILE A 142 -6.20 2.54 6.17
C ILE A 142 -5.07 1.65 5.64
N ASN A 143 -3.83 2.04 5.90
CA ASN A 143 -2.63 1.36 5.39
C ASN A 143 -2.40 0.01 6.08
N ASP A 144 -1.81 -0.93 5.34
CA ASP A 144 -1.30 -2.16 5.95
C ASP A 144 -0.05 -1.90 6.82
N LYS A 145 0.43 -2.92 7.55
CA LYS A 145 1.61 -2.77 8.43
C LYS A 145 2.88 -2.37 7.68
N ALA A 146 3.05 -2.70 6.40
CA ALA A 146 4.24 -2.36 5.64
C ALA A 146 4.15 -0.92 5.11
N GLU A 147 2.99 -0.53 4.60
CA GLU A 147 2.65 0.82 4.16
C GLU A 147 2.74 1.81 5.33
N ASN A 148 2.34 1.41 6.54
CA ASN A 148 2.50 2.22 7.75
C ASN A 148 3.95 2.54 8.08
N LYS A 149 4.88 1.60 7.85
CA LYS A 149 6.32 1.87 8.01
C LYS A 149 6.80 2.92 7.01
N PHE A 150 6.35 2.79 5.76
CA PHE A 150 6.72 3.74 4.70
C PHE A 150 6.15 5.13 4.96
N PHE A 151 4.88 5.20 5.38
CA PHE A 151 4.24 6.44 5.81
C PHE A 151 4.99 7.09 6.97
N PHE A 152 5.36 6.31 7.99
CA PHE A 152 6.09 6.82 9.15
C PHE A 152 7.44 7.45 8.76
N ILE A 153 8.21 6.79 7.89
CA ILE A 153 9.52 7.26 7.45
C ILE A 153 9.43 8.53 6.60
N ASN A 154 8.42 8.62 5.74
CA ASN A 154 8.35 9.66 4.71
C ASN A 154 7.47 10.86 5.08
N GLU A 155 6.55 10.72 6.05
CA GLU A 155 5.60 11.77 6.41
C GLU A 155 5.74 12.13 7.90
N VAL A 156 5.62 11.16 8.81
CA VAL A 156 5.68 11.39 10.26
C VAL A 156 7.07 11.87 10.71
N PHE A 157 8.13 11.19 10.29
CA PHE A 157 9.48 11.56 10.72
C PHE A 157 9.91 12.96 10.23
N PRO A 158 9.71 13.35 8.96
CA PRO A 158 9.94 14.72 8.51
C PRO A 158 9.12 15.76 9.29
N PHE A 159 7.86 15.46 9.63
CA PHE A 159 7.05 16.34 10.46
C PHE A 159 7.64 16.53 11.87
N LEU A 160 8.12 15.47 12.51
CA LEU A 160 8.80 15.59 13.81
C LEU A 160 10.08 16.45 13.71
N GLN A 161 10.84 16.32 12.62
CA GLN A 161 11.99 17.18 12.38
C GLN A 161 11.59 18.65 12.17
N LEU A 162 10.49 18.91 11.47
CA LEU A 162 9.90 20.23 11.31
C LEU A 162 9.53 20.81 12.68
N ALA A 163 8.83 20.06 13.53
CA ALA A 163 8.45 20.49 14.86
C ALA A 163 9.67 20.89 15.72
N ILE A 164 10.72 20.07 15.73
CA ILE A 164 11.97 20.39 16.46
C ILE A 164 12.61 21.68 15.93
N LYS A 165 12.66 21.85 14.60
CA LYS A 165 13.20 23.07 13.99
C LYS A 165 12.36 24.29 14.32
N PHE A 166 11.04 24.16 14.25
CA PHE A 166 10.10 25.22 14.57
C PHE A 166 10.31 25.75 15.99
N ILE A 167 10.37 24.86 16.99
CA ILE A 167 10.62 25.22 18.40
C ILE A 167 11.94 25.98 18.55
N LYS A 168 12.98 25.53 17.86
CA LYS A 168 14.29 26.20 17.89
C LYS A 168 14.20 27.61 17.30
N THR A 169 13.46 27.78 16.20
CA THR A 169 13.27 29.06 15.52
C THR A 169 12.51 30.06 16.39
N VAL A 170 11.35 29.69 16.94
CA VAL A 170 10.53 30.62 17.77
C VAL A 170 11.16 30.95 19.12
N ASN A 171 12.18 30.18 19.52
CA ASN A 171 12.96 30.36 20.74
C ASN A 171 14.38 30.88 20.51
N ILE A 172 14.67 31.47 19.35
CA ILE A 172 15.93 32.17 19.13
C ILE A 172 16.05 33.30 20.17
N ASN A 173 17.13 33.29 20.95
CA ASN A 173 17.32 34.23 22.07
C ASN A 173 17.17 35.70 21.63
N PHE A 174 17.72 36.07 20.47
CA PHE A 174 17.58 37.42 19.92
C PHE A 174 16.12 37.85 19.76
N ILE A 175 15.26 36.98 19.22
CA ILE A 175 13.83 37.27 19.06
C ILE A 175 13.19 37.43 20.44
N LEU A 176 13.45 36.49 21.35
CA LEU A 176 12.89 36.50 22.71
C LEU A 176 13.27 37.74 23.52
N GLU A 177 14.53 38.17 23.43
CA GLU A 177 15.03 39.37 24.09
C GLU A 177 14.38 40.64 23.50
N THR A 178 14.22 40.67 22.17
CA THR A 178 13.63 41.80 21.44
C THR A 178 12.15 41.99 21.78
N VAL A 179 11.37 40.91 21.87
CA VAL A 179 9.94 40.95 22.24
C VAL A 179 9.68 40.78 23.73
N GLN A 180 10.74 40.66 24.56
CA GLN A 180 10.67 40.43 26.01
C GLN A 180 9.78 39.23 26.40
N LYS A 181 9.86 38.12 25.65
CA LYS A 181 9.08 36.90 25.91
C LYS A 181 9.93 35.78 26.46
N THR A 182 9.29 34.90 27.22
CA THR A 182 9.90 33.64 27.64
C THR A 182 9.92 32.62 26.51
N LYS A 183 10.82 31.65 26.61
CA LYS A 183 10.83 30.49 25.72
C LYS A 183 9.48 29.80 25.71
N MET A 184 8.97 29.53 24.52
CA MET A 184 7.86 28.61 24.30
C MET A 184 8.32 27.21 24.71
N GLY A 185 7.70 26.68 25.77
CA GLY A 185 7.80 25.28 26.11
C GLY A 185 6.82 24.46 25.28
N ILE A 186 7.27 23.34 24.73
CA ILE A 186 6.32 22.30 24.30
C ILE A 186 5.95 21.49 25.53
N ARG A 187 4.68 21.56 25.90
CA ARG A 187 4.17 20.72 26.98
C ARG A 187 3.87 19.32 26.46
N ARG A 188 3.87 18.34 27.36
CA ARG A 188 3.62 16.94 27.01
C ARG A 188 2.24 16.77 26.36
N GLU A 189 1.26 17.55 26.79
CA GLU A 189 -0.12 17.52 26.28
C GLU A 189 -0.17 17.90 24.80
N THR A 190 0.70 18.81 24.36
CA THR A 190 0.83 19.22 22.95
C THR A 190 1.39 18.09 22.08
N LEU A 191 2.17 17.16 22.65
CA LEU A 191 2.76 16.04 21.93
C LEU A 191 2.04 14.71 22.15
N ILE A 192 1.04 14.64 23.03
CA ILE A 192 0.41 13.39 23.41
C ILE A 192 -0.29 12.73 22.21
N SER A 193 -0.87 13.54 21.33
CA SER A 193 -1.51 13.06 20.10
C SER A 193 -0.49 12.50 19.11
N LEU A 194 0.73 13.04 19.07
CA LEU A 194 1.83 12.50 18.28
C LEU A 194 2.43 11.24 18.91
N TYR A 195 2.36 11.09 20.23
CA TYR A 195 2.91 9.94 20.95
C TYR A 195 2.26 8.64 20.49
N HIS A 196 0.93 8.60 20.36
CA HIS A 196 0.20 7.42 19.89
C HIS A 196 0.53 7.01 18.45
N ILE A 197 0.97 7.96 17.62
CA ILE A 197 1.45 7.70 16.25
C ILE A 197 2.89 7.14 16.27
N VAL A 198 3.72 7.64 17.17
CA VAL A 198 5.16 7.34 17.25
C VAL A 198 5.45 6.05 18.01
N GLU A 199 4.78 5.80 19.12
CA GLU A 199 5.00 4.64 20.00
C GLU A 199 4.92 3.29 19.26
N PRO A 200 3.90 3.01 18.43
CA PRO A 200 3.81 1.74 17.71
C PRO A 200 4.90 1.57 16.63
N ASN A 201 5.47 2.67 16.15
CA ASN A 201 6.43 2.71 15.03
C ASN A 201 7.88 2.95 15.48
N LEU A 202 8.13 3.03 16.79
CA LEU A 202 9.44 3.34 17.38
C LEU A 202 10.52 2.32 17.00
N SER A 203 10.14 1.05 16.83
CA SER A 203 11.04 -0.01 16.34
C SER A 203 11.52 0.23 14.91
N VAL A 204 10.65 0.76 14.04
CA VAL A 204 10.94 1.11 12.64
C VAL A 204 11.85 2.34 12.58
N TRP A 205 11.59 3.31 13.45
CA TRP A 205 12.46 4.48 13.62
C TRP A 205 13.88 4.08 14.03
N TRP A 206 14.02 3.20 15.02
CA TRP A 206 15.31 2.73 15.49
C TRP A 206 16.10 1.99 14.39
N LEU A 207 15.43 1.13 13.62
CA LEU A 207 16.02 0.40 12.49
C LEU A 207 16.48 1.32 11.36
N THR A 208 15.68 2.34 11.00
CA THR A 208 16.05 3.28 9.93
C THR A 208 17.16 4.25 10.34
N HIS A 209 17.24 4.64 11.61
CA HIS A 209 18.37 5.43 12.14
C HIS A 209 19.67 4.62 12.19
N GLN A 210 19.62 3.36 12.63
CA GLN A 210 20.76 2.45 12.53
C GLN A 210 21.27 2.33 11.09
N TYR A 211 20.36 2.19 10.13
CA TYR A 211 20.72 2.07 8.71
C TYR A 211 21.33 3.36 8.14
N LYS A 212 20.69 4.52 8.36
CA LYS A 212 21.23 5.82 7.91
C LYS A 212 22.60 6.09 8.53
N TYR A 213 22.75 5.90 9.85
CA TYR A 213 24.02 6.12 10.53
C TYR A 213 25.14 5.22 10.00
N ARG A 214 24.86 3.92 9.77
CA ARG A 214 25.83 2.99 9.16
C ARG A 214 26.18 3.38 7.73
N LYS A 215 25.21 3.81 6.92
CA LYS A 215 25.45 4.24 5.54
C LYS A 215 26.34 5.48 5.48
N THR A 216 26.01 6.52 6.24
CA THR A 216 26.79 7.77 6.30
C THR A 216 28.20 7.54 6.85
N LYS A 217 28.34 6.67 7.86
CA LYS A 217 29.66 6.26 8.38
C LYS A 217 30.49 5.54 7.32
N ASN A 218 29.90 4.63 6.56
CA ASN A 218 30.58 3.91 5.47
C ASN A 218 30.95 4.83 4.30
N GLU A 219 30.12 5.82 3.97
CA GLU A 219 30.41 6.82 2.95
C GLU A 219 31.55 7.77 3.37
N LEU A 220 31.58 8.19 4.64
CA LEU A 220 32.68 8.99 5.20
C LEU A 220 34.00 8.21 5.24
N GLN A 221 33.98 6.93 5.60
CA GLN A 221 35.16 6.07 5.58
C GLN A 221 35.69 5.86 4.16
N LYS A 222 34.82 5.66 3.17
CA LYS A 222 35.21 5.59 1.75
C LYS A 222 35.77 6.91 1.24
N ALA A 223 35.21 8.05 1.64
CA ALA A 223 35.69 9.37 1.25
C ALA A 223 37.07 9.71 1.87
N GLN A 224 37.38 9.16 3.04
CA GLN A 224 38.71 9.30 3.67
C GLN A 224 39.75 8.41 2.97
N GLN A 225 39.38 7.20 2.55
CA GLN A 225 40.28 6.29 1.81
C GLN A 225 40.63 6.74 0.38
N ILE A 226 39.92 7.74 -0.17
CA ILE A 226 40.20 8.31 -1.50
C ILE A 226 41.14 9.53 -1.40
N LYS A 227 41.39 10.05 -0.19
CA LYS A 227 42.24 11.22 0.05
C LYS A 227 43.66 10.88 0.50
N ASP A 228 43.93 9.62 0.80
CA ASP A 228 45.26 9.04 1.05
C ASP A 228 45.73 8.27 -0.19
#